data_AF-A0A564VVC0-F1
#
_entry.id   AF-A0A564VVC0-F1
#
_cell.length_a   1.000
_cell.length_b   1.000
_cell.length_c   1.000
_cell.angle_alpha   90.00
_cell.angle_beta   90.00
_cell.angle_gamma   90.00
#
_symmetry.space_group_name_H-M   'P 1'
#
loop_
_entity.id
_entity.type
_entity.pdbx_description
1 polymer ?
#
loop_
_entity_poly.entity_id
_entity_poly.type
_entity_poly.pdbx_seq_one_letter_code
_entity_poly.pdbx_strand_id
1 'polypeptide(L)'
;MKHTLSMGSDQGTVWAKLYKTDFIKDSGEYLDRDLVNGVDQEFNVRIVLHSPRIVSIPDDVYSYVYNPSSVVRTFKSQYYDVSMRTVSAIRDDLKSSTLPADSVKRIFDIYCLDRLLMLLMNYVCNPHAPWPYSKRKQVFHAVCRNECLSKALKTIPLSAIESKTRRIIIGFAKFNLFLPIYCACSLRYRQLKK
;
A
#
# COMPACT_ATOMS: atom_id res chain seq x y z
N MET A 1 -0.79 23.98 -4.79
CA MET A 1 -1.39 22.67 -4.46
C MET A 1 -0.45 21.55 -4.89
N LYS A 2 0.13 20.80 -3.95
CA LYS A 2 0.86 19.56 -4.26
C LYS A 2 -0.15 18.40 -4.21
N HIS A 3 -0.78 18.09 -5.33
CA HIS A 3 -1.56 16.87 -5.47
C HIS A 3 -0.62 15.76 -5.95
N THR A 4 0.22 15.27 -5.04
CA THR A 4 1.01 14.06 -5.29
C THR A 4 0.39 12.94 -4.46
N LEU A 5 0.31 11.74 -5.04
CA LEU A 5 -0.03 10.50 -4.34
C LEU A 5 0.75 10.44 -3.02
N SER A 6 0.06 10.66 -1.90
CA SER A 6 0.68 10.63 -0.56
C SER A 6 0.39 9.29 0.10
N MET A 7 1.42 8.73 0.75
CA MET A 7 1.29 7.49 1.51
C MET A 7 0.20 7.63 2.57
N GLY A 8 -0.84 6.81 2.46
CA GLY A 8 -1.91 6.78 3.44
C GLY A 8 -3.09 7.69 3.15
N SER A 9 -3.14 8.25 1.96
CA SER A 9 -4.38 8.83 1.44
C SER A 9 -5.28 7.73 0.90
N ASP A 10 -6.60 7.95 0.99
CA ASP A 10 -7.61 7.07 0.37
C ASP A 10 -7.68 7.27 -1.16
N GLN A 11 -6.64 7.87 -1.77
CA GLN A 11 -6.58 8.11 -3.21
C GLN A 11 -6.57 6.83 -4.04
N GLY A 12 -6.15 5.69 -3.47
CA GLY A 12 -6.25 4.40 -4.13
C GLY A 12 -7.63 3.72 -4.05
N THR A 13 -8.61 4.33 -3.38
CA THR A 13 -9.95 3.73 -3.23
C THR A 13 -10.87 4.10 -4.38
N VAL A 14 -11.79 3.22 -4.75
CA VAL A 14 -12.81 3.52 -5.79
C VAL A 14 -14.04 4.21 -5.22
N TRP A 15 -14.37 3.96 -3.95
CA TRP A 15 -15.62 4.42 -3.33
C TRP A 15 -15.72 5.93 -3.12
N ALA A 16 -14.58 6.64 -3.09
CA ALA A 16 -14.53 8.11 -2.92
C ALA A 16 -14.46 8.88 -4.25
N LYS A 17 -14.77 8.24 -5.37
CA LYS A 17 -14.61 8.80 -6.72
C LYS A 17 -15.84 8.59 -7.57
N LEU A 18 -16.11 9.55 -8.44
CA LEU A 18 -17.10 9.44 -9.50
C LEU A 18 -16.38 9.34 -10.84
N TYR A 19 -16.72 8.31 -11.61
CA TYR A 19 -16.18 8.09 -12.94
C TYR A 19 -17.25 8.38 -13.99
N LYS A 20 -16.89 9.10 -15.05
CA LYS A 20 -17.80 9.27 -16.19
C LYS A 20 -18.05 7.90 -16.83
N THR A 21 -19.32 7.55 -17.05
CA THR A 21 -19.70 6.24 -17.59
C THR A 21 -19.05 5.96 -18.94
N ASP A 22 -19.10 6.93 -19.86
CA ASP A 22 -18.54 6.75 -21.21
C ASP A 22 -17.03 6.56 -21.16
N PHE A 23 -16.34 7.32 -20.30
CA PHE A 23 -14.89 7.14 -20.09
C PHE A 23 -14.53 5.74 -19.61
N ILE A 24 -15.28 5.17 -18.64
CA ILE A 24 -15.01 3.80 -18.18
C ILE A 24 -15.24 2.79 -19.31
N LYS A 25 -16.34 2.93 -20.05
CA LYS A 25 -16.65 2.04 -21.19
C LYS A 25 -15.57 2.12 -22.27
N ASP A 26 -15.14 3.33 -22.61
CA ASP A 26 -14.14 3.58 -23.65
C ASP A 26 -12.74 3.09 -23.24
N SER A 27 -12.41 3.14 -21.94
CA SER A 27 -11.14 2.62 -21.42
C SER A 27 -11.05 1.09 -21.51
N GLY A 28 -12.19 0.38 -21.48
CA GLY A 28 -12.24 -1.08 -21.42
C GLY A 28 -11.79 -1.69 -20.08
N GLU A 29 -11.50 -0.86 -19.07
CA GLU A 29 -10.94 -1.30 -17.80
C GLU A 29 -12.02 -1.79 -16.82
N TYR A 30 -11.78 -2.96 -16.22
CA TYR A 30 -12.61 -3.52 -15.15
C TYR A 30 -11.74 -3.90 -13.95
N LEU A 31 -12.35 -4.05 -12.77
CA LEU A 31 -11.65 -4.57 -11.59
C LEU A 31 -11.10 -5.98 -11.88
N ASP A 32 -9.81 -6.19 -11.60
CA ASP A 32 -9.18 -7.49 -11.76
C ASP A 32 -9.76 -8.49 -10.75
N ARG A 33 -10.38 -9.55 -11.27
CA ARG A 33 -11.07 -10.57 -10.47
C ARG A 33 -10.10 -11.56 -9.80
N ASP A 34 -8.86 -11.61 -10.26
CA ASP A 34 -7.82 -12.48 -9.70
C ASP A 34 -7.12 -11.83 -8.49
N LEU A 35 -7.33 -10.53 -8.28
CA LEU A 35 -6.80 -9.79 -7.14
C LEU A 35 -7.78 -9.77 -5.96
N VAL A 36 -7.32 -10.30 -4.82
CA VAL A 36 -8.10 -10.34 -3.58
C VAL A 36 -7.81 -9.13 -2.67
N ASN A 37 -6.66 -8.47 -2.84
CA ASN A 37 -6.26 -7.30 -2.06
C ASN A 37 -5.80 -6.17 -2.98
N GLY A 38 -6.18 -4.93 -2.67
CA GLY A 38 -5.71 -3.76 -3.40
C GLY A 38 -6.22 -3.67 -4.83
N VAL A 39 -7.29 -4.41 -5.18
CA VAL A 39 -7.95 -4.36 -6.49
C VAL A 39 -8.36 -2.94 -6.87
N ASP A 40 -8.90 -2.17 -5.92
CA ASP A 40 -9.26 -0.76 -6.12
C ASP A 40 -8.06 0.10 -6.54
N GLN A 41 -6.88 -0.20 -5.99
CA GLN A 41 -5.68 0.60 -6.22
C GLN A 41 -5.06 0.28 -7.57
N GLU A 42 -5.04 -1.00 -7.91
CA GLU A 42 -4.59 -1.49 -9.21
C GLU A 42 -5.48 -0.95 -10.33
N PHE A 43 -6.80 -1.04 -10.17
CA PHE A 43 -7.76 -0.46 -11.11
C PHE A 43 -7.56 1.05 -11.29
N ASN A 44 -7.38 1.78 -10.19
CA ASN A 44 -7.12 3.21 -10.26
C ASN A 44 -5.80 3.54 -11.00
N VAL A 45 -4.77 2.70 -10.89
CA VAL A 45 -3.54 2.88 -11.68
C VAL A 45 -3.85 2.75 -13.16
N ARG A 46 -4.49 1.66 -13.60
CA ARG A 46 -4.87 1.48 -15.02
C ARG A 46 -5.73 2.63 -15.53
N ILE A 47 -6.74 3.04 -14.77
CA ILE A 47 -7.60 4.19 -15.13
C ILE A 47 -6.80 5.48 -15.32
N VAL A 48 -5.84 5.79 -14.44
CA VAL A 48 -5.05 7.02 -14.55
C VAL A 48 -4.10 6.98 -15.75
N LEU A 49 -3.68 5.80 -16.22
CA LEU A 49 -2.85 5.67 -17.42
C LEU A 49 -3.58 6.10 -18.70
N HIS A 50 -4.92 6.06 -18.71
CA HIS A 50 -5.75 6.66 -19.78
C HIS A 50 -5.79 8.20 -19.73
N SER A 51 -4.97 8.84 -18.88
CA SER A 51 -4.81 10.29 -18.77
C SER A 51 -6.13 11.07 -18.62
N PRO A 52 -7.00 10.68 -17.65
CA PRO A 52 -8.27 11.36 -17.44
C PRO A 52 -8.08 12.79 -16.94
N ARG A 53 -9.10 13.62 -17.16
CA ARG A 53 -9.23 14.89 -16.43
C ARG A 53 -9.76 14.60 -15.02
N ILE A 54 -8.95 14.90 -14.01
CA ILE A 54 -9.27 14.66 -12.59
C ILE A 54 -9.60 16.00 -11.92
N VAL A 55 -10.73 16.05 -11.21
CA VAL A 55 -11.14 17.19 -10.38
C VAL A 55 -11.28 16.72 -8.95
N SER A 56 -10.71 17.48 -8.01
CA SER A 56 -10.88 17.25 -6.56
C SER A 56 -11.91 18.22 -6.01
N ILE A 57 -12.85 17.72 -5.22
CA ILE A 57 -13.81 18.53 -4.48
C ILE A 57 -13.33 18.56 -3.02
N PRO A 58 -13.22 19.73 -2.37
CA PRO A 58 -12.72 19.85 -1.00
C PRO A 58 -13.79 19.54 0.06
N ASP A 59 -14.75 18.68 -0.25
CA ASP A 59 -15.89 18.33 0.61
C ASP A 59 -15.86 16.85 0.98
N ASP A 60 -16.33 16.53 2.19
CA ASP A 60 -16.47 15.16 2.68
C ASP A 60 -17.71 14.51 2.04
N VAL A 61 -17.52 13.96 0.84
CA VAL A 61 -18.60 13.30 0.07
C VAL A 61 -18.81 11.83 0.43
N TYR A 62 -17.96 11.25 1.28
CA TYR A 62 -18.04 9.86 1.69
C TYR A 62 -17.60 9.67 3.15
N SER A 63 -18.40 8.94 3.92
CA SER A 63 -18.08 8.54 5.29
C SER A 63 -17.76 7.06 5.36
N TYR A 64 -16.52 6.72 5.69
CA TYR A 64 -16.10 5.33 5.84
C TYR A 64 -16.47 4.80 7.23
N VAL A 65 -17.40 3.84 7.30
CA VAL A 65 -17.73 3.16 8.55
C VAL A 65 -16.68 2.08 8.83
N TYR A 66 -15.94 2.26 9.91
CA TYR A 66 -14.89 1.35 10.32
C TYR A 66 -15.46 -0.02 10.76
N ASN A 67 -15.03 -1.09 10.08
CA ASN A 67 -15.36 -2.46 10.47
C ASN A 67 -14.12 -3.17 11.08
N PRO A 68 -14.14 -3.51 12.38
CA PRO A 68 -13.01 -4.19 13.03
C PRO A 68 -12.77 -5.60 12.49
N SER A 69 -13.80 -6.24 11.94
CA SER A 69 -13.75 -7.57 11.31
C SER A 69 -13.38 -7.51 9.83
N SER A 70 -12.76 -6.41 9.36
CA SER A 70 -12.44 -6.26 7.95
C SER A 70 -11.48 -7.35 7.47
N VAL A 71 -11.64 -7.69 6.18
CA VAL A 71 -10.87 -8.72 5.47
C VAL A 71 -9.36 -8.50 5.60
N VAL A 72 -8.92 -7.25 5.73
CA VAL A 72 -7.51 -6.84 5.79
C VAL A 72 -6.88 -7.06 7.18
N ARG A 73 -7.69 -7.09 8.25
CA ARG A 73 -7.20 -7.17 9.64
C ARG A 73 -7.10 -8.59 10.17
N THR A 74 -7.92 -9.48 9.66
CA THR A 74 -7.84 -10.90 9.97
C THR A 74 -6.54 -11.46 9.43
N PHE A 75 -5.75 -12.13 10.28
CA PHE A 75 -4.53 -12.78 9.82
C PHE A 75 -4.85 -13.84 8.77
N LYS A 76 -4.14 -13.77 7.64
CA LYS A 76 -4.18 -14.78 6.58
C LYS A 76 -2.75 -15.15 6.22
N SER A 77 -2.44 -16.45 6.22
CA SER A 77 -1.11 -16.95 5.83
C SER A 77 -0.71 -16.52 4.42
N GLN A 78 -1.68 -16.41 3.51
CA GLN A 78 -1.49 -16.00 2.11
C GLN A 78 -1.40 -14.48 1.91
N TYR A 79 -1.51 -13.65 2.98
CA TYR A 79 -1.58 -12.19 2.84
C TYR A 79 -0.35 -11.61 2.14
N TYR A 80 0.84 -12.14 2.41
CA TYR A 80 2.05 -11.74 1.72
C TYR A 80 1.98 -12.01 0.21
N ASP A 81 1.64 -13.23 -0.19
CA ASP A 81 1.58 -13.62 -1.60
C ASP A 81 0.55 -12.81 -2.37
N VAL A 82 -0.65 -12.64 -1.80
CA VAL A 82 -1.70 -11.82 -2.41
C VAL A 82 -1.25 -10.36 -2.53
N SER A 83 -0.61 -9.79 -1.51
CA SER A 83 -0.10 -8.41 -1.58
C SER A 83 0.98 -8.26 -2.65
N MET A 84 1.85 -9.26 -2.82
CA MET A 84 2.91 -9.23 -3.83
C MET A 84 2.38 -9.43 -5.25
N ARG A 85 1.28 -10.15 -5.44
CA ARG A 85 0.58 -10.20 -6.74
C ARG A 85 0.10 -8.82 -7.15
N THR A 86 -0.57 -8.08 -6.26
CA THR A 86 -1.00 -6.70 -6.52
C THR A 86 0.18 -5.76 -6.80
N VAL A 87 1.30 -5.93 -6.08
CA VAL A 87 2.53 -5.16 -6.36
C VAL A 87 3.07 -5.46 -7.75
N SER A 88 3.06 -6.73 -8.18
CA SER A 88 3.50 -7.08 -9.54
C SER A 88 2.55 -6.54 -10.60
N ALA A 89 1.23 -6.70 -10.42
CA ALA A 89 0.23 -6.20 -11.37
C ALA A 89 0.43 -4.69 -11.63
N ILE A 90 0.46 -3.89 -10.56
CA ILE A 90 0.71 -2.44 -10.67
C ILE A 90 2.06 -2.13 -11.32
N ARG A 91 3.12 -2.91 -11.00
CA ARG A 91 4.43 -2.72 -11.64
C ARG A 91 4.35 -2.95 -13.14
N ASP A 92 3.60 -3.97 -13.55
CA ASP A 92 3.44 -4.36 -14.95
C ASP A 92 2.57 -3.33 -15.69
N ASP A 93 1.49 -2.83 -15.09
CA ASP A 93 0.68 -1.74 -15.63
C ASP A 93 1.51 -0.47 -15.86
N LEU A 94 2.35 -0.11 -14.89
CA LEU A 94 3.17 1.10 -14.98
C LEU A 94 4.23 1.06 -16.10
N LYS A 95 4.49 -0.10 -16.72
CA LYS A 95 5.37 -0.19 -17.90
C LYS A 95 4.79 0.49 -19.13
N SER A 96 3.46 0.61 -19.24
CA SER A 96 2.79 1.30 -20.35
C SER A 96 2.66 2.81 -20.13
N SER A 97 3.09 3.32 -18.98
CA SER A 97 3.02 4.74 -18.63
C SER A 97 3.85 5.61 -19.57
N THR A 98 3.26 6.72 -19.99
CA THR A 98 3.92 7.79 -20.76
C THR A 98 4.67 8.80 -19.88
N LEU A 99 4.51 8.72 -18.56
CA LEU A 99 5.24 9.56 -17.61
C LEU A 99 6.75 9.27 -17.61
N PRO A 100 7.61 10.25 -17.27
CA PRO A 100 9.05 10.04 -17.16
C PRO A 100 9.41 8.86 -16.26
N ALA A 101 10.33 8.01 -16.71
CA ALA A 101 10.69 6.75 -16.04
C ALA A 101 11.11 6.95 -14.57
N ASP A 102 11.85 8.01 -14.26
CA ASP A 102 12.26 8.32 -12.88
C ASP A 102 11.08 8.70 -11.98
N SER A 103 10.08 9.40 -12.53
CA SER A 103 8.85 9.75 -11.81
C SER A 103 8.03 8.49 -11.50
N VAL A 104 7.83 7.63 -12.51
CA VAL A 104 7.12 6.34 -12.36
C VAL A 104 7.82 5.48 -11.31
N LYS A 105 9.15 5.33 -11.43
CA LYS A 105 9.95 4.57 -10.48
C LYS A 105 9.80 5.11 -9.06
N ARG A 106 9.88 6.43 -8.88
CA ARG A 106 9.75 7.05 -7.55
C ARG A 106 8.37 6.82 -6.94
N ILE A 107 7.30 6.98 -7.72
CA ILE A 107 5.92 6.74 -7.28
C ILE A 107 5.75 5.27 -6.87
N PHE A 108 6.23 4.35 -7.71
CA PHE A 108 6.15 2.92 -7.44
C PHE A 108 6.96 2.49 -6.20
N ASP A 109 8.17 3.02 -6.02
CA ASP A 109 8.98 2.74 -4.84
C ASP A 109 8.28 3.26 -3.56
N ILE A 110 7.64 4.44 -3.61
CA ILE A 110 6.82 4.96 -2.51
C ILE A 110 5.62 4.02 -2.23
N TYR A 111 4.92 3.56 -3.27
CA TYR A 111 3.84 2.59 -3.12
C TYR A 111 4.32 1.29 -2.45
N CYS A 112 5.49 0.76 -2.86
CA CYS A 112 6.09 -0.44 -2.26
C CYS A 112 6.35 -0.27 -0.76
N LEU A 113 6.81 0.90 -0.32
CA LEU A 113 7.00 1.17 1.10
C LEU A 113 5.66 1.26 1.87
N ASP A 114 4.59 1.74 1.26
CA ASP A 114 3.25 1.69 1.86
C ASP A 114 2.77 0.24 2.01
N ARG A 115 3.02 -0.61 1.01
CA ARG A 115 2.77 -2.06 1.08
C ARG A 115 3.57 -2.73 2.18
N LEU A 116 4.83 -2.34 2.37
CA LEU A 116 5.65 -2.84 3.48
C LEU A 116 4.99 -2.53 4.83
N LEU A 117 4.50 -1.30 5.05
CA LEU A 117 3.80 -0.95 6.30
C LEU A 117 2.55 -1.80 6.53
N MET A 118 1.79 -2.07 5.46
CA MET A 118 0.61 -2.94 5.52
C MET A 118 1.00 -4.39 5.86
N LEU A 119 2.07 -4.93 5.26
CA LEU A 119 2.59 -6.26 5.59
C LEU A 119 3.07 -6.33 7.04
N LEU A 120 3.75 -5.30 7.54
CA LEU A 120 4.21 -5.25 8.93
C LEU A 120 3.02 -5.35 9.90
N MET A 121 1.95 -4.57 9.67
CA MET A 121 0.78 -4.56 10.55
C MET A 121 -0.08 -5.82 10.42
N ASN A 122 -0.44 -6.21 9.20
CA ASN A 122 -1.50 -7.20 8.95
C ASN A 122 -0.97 -8.63 8.82
N TYR A 123 0.34 -8.81 8.64
CA TYR A 123 0.97 -10.11 8.44
C TYR A 123 2.07 -10.40 9.46
N VAL A 124 3.17 -9.63 9.44
CA VAL A 124 4.38 -9.91 10.23
C VAL A 124 4.14 -9.74 11.74
N CYS A 125 3.57 -8.61 12.16
CA CYS A 125 3.30 -8.27 13.56
C CYS A 125 1.84 -8.50 13.95
N ASN A 126 1.05 -9.17 13.11
CA ASN A 126 -0.34 -9.46 13.41
C ASN A 126 -0.42 -10.36 14.67
N PRO A 127 -1.16 -9.99 15.73
CA PRO A 127 -1.22 -10.77 16.96
C PRO A 127 -1.78 -12.19 16.78
N HIS A 128 -2.59 -12.41 15.74
CA HIS A 128 -3.15 -13.72 15.41
C HIS A 128 -2.23 -14.57 14.52
N ALA A 129 -1.07 -14.05 14.10
CA ALA A 129 -0.09 -14.87 13.40
C ALA A 129 0.48 -15.94 14.36
N PRO A 130 0.59 -17.21 13.95
CA PRO A 130 0.93 -18.33 14.83
C PRO A 130 2.42 -18.37 15.22
N TRP A 131 3.19 -17.35 14.82
CA TRP A 131 4.64 -17.36 14.94
C TRP A 131 5.13 -16.72 16.24
N PRO A 132 6.12 -17.33 16.92
CA PRO A 132 6.85 -16.68 17.99
C PRO A 132 7.71 -15.53 17.45
N TYR A 133 8.20 -14.66 18.34
CA TYR A 133 8.99 -13.49 17.98
C TYR A 133 10.20 -13.81 17.08
N SER A 134 10.95 -14.88 17.39
CA SER A 134 12.11 -15.32 16.58
C SER A 134 11.72 -15.61 15.13
N LYS A 135 10.60 -16.30 14.92
CA LYS A 135 10.09 -16.60 13.59
C LYS A 135 9.53 -15.37 12.89
N ARG A 136 8.86 -14.46 13.60
CA ARG A 136 8.42 -13.16 13.04
C ARG A 136 9.58 -12.31 12.55
N LYS A 137 10.69 -12.29 13.28
CA LYS A 137 11.92 -11.61 12.86
C LYS A 137 12.48 -12.21 11.56
N GLN A 138 12.48 -13.54 11.43
CA GLN A 138 12.88 -14.20 10.17
C GLN A 138 11.96 -13.83 9.01
N VAL A 139 10.65 -13.84 9.23
CA VAL A 139 9.65 -13.44 8.23
C VAL A 139 9.83 -11.98 7.82
N PHE A 140 10.05 -11.07 8.79
CA PHE A 140 10.38 -9.67 8.52
C PHE A 140 11.58 -9.54 7.58
N HIS A 141 12.69 -10.22 7.87
CA HIS A 141 13.87 -10.16 7.01
C HIS A 141 13.64 -10.79 5.64
N ALA A 142 12.76 -11.79 5.52
CA ALA A 142 12.37 -12.33 4.21
C ALA A 142 11.55 -11.30 3.41
N VAL A 143 10.56 -10.65 4.05
CA VAL A 143 9.75 -9.58 3.43
C VAL A 143 10.63 -8.42 2.96
N CYS A 144 11.54 -7.92 3.80
CA CYS A 144 12.44 -6.82 3.41
C CYS A 144 13.45 -7.20 2.32
N ARG A 145 13.66 -8.50 2.05
CA ARG A 145 14.51 -9.00 0.96
C ARG A 145 13.77 -9.18 -0.37
N ASN A 146 12.44 -9.05 -0.39
CA ASN A 146 11.70 -8.99 -1.64
C ASN A 146 12.28 -7.90 -2.56
N GLU A 147 12.41 -8.18 -3.86
CA GLU A 147 13.09 -7.31 -4.82
C GLU A 147 12.54 -5.88 -4.81
N CYS A 148 11.21 -5.72 -4.95
CA CYS A 148 10.55 -4.43 -4.99
C CYS A 148 10.70 -3.67 -3.66
N LEU A 149 10.49 -4.35 -2.54
CA LEU A 149 10.55 -3.73 -1.21
C LEU A 149 11.98 -3.34 -0.83
N SER A 150 12.95 -4.21 -1.10
CA SER A 150 14.38 -3.97 -0.85
C SER A 150 14.90 -2.79 -1.66
N LYS A 151 14.53 -2.72 -2.94
CA LYS A 151 14.88 -1.60 -3.82
C LYS A 151 14.30 -0.29 -3.29
N ALA A 152 13.01 -0.26 -2.96
CA ALA A 152 12.33 0.91 -2.42
C ALA A 152 12.92 1.41 -1.10
N LEU A 153 13.26 0.49 -0.17
CA LEU A 153 13.93 0.81 1.09
C LEU A 153 15.29 1.51 0.89
N LYS A 154 16.02 1.13 -0.16
CA LYS A 154 17.32 1.74 -0.48
C LYS A 154 17.18 3.09 -1.16
N THR A 155 16.31 3.18 -2.17
CA THR A 155 16.21 4.32 -3.10
C THR A 155 15.47 5.51 -2.50
N ILE A 156 14.44 5.29 -1.70
CA ILE A 156 13.61 6.39 -1.19
C ILE A 156 14.25 7.00 0.06
N PRO A 157 14.50 8.33 0.06
CA PRO A 157 14.95 9.01 1.26
C PRO A 157 13.80 9.14 2.26
N LEU A 158 14.11 9.04 3.56
CA LEU A 158 13.10 9.15 4.61
C LEU A 158 12.35 10.50 4.60
N SER A 159 12.99 11.57 4.10
CA SER A 159 12.37 12.89 3.93
C SER A 159 11.21 12.90 2.92
N ALA A 160 11.16 11.94 1.99
CA ALA A 160 10.05 11.81 1.04
C ALA A 160 8.78 11.22 1.68
N ILE A 161 8.86 10.68 2.89
CA ILE A 161 7.71 10.12 3.61
C ILE A 161 7.11 11.24 4.47
N GLU A 162 5.94 11.74 4.11
CA GLU A 162 5.32 12.89 4.78
C GLU A 162 4.89 12.59 6.22
N SER A 163 4.27 11.43 6.47
CA SER A 163 3.83 11.03 7.80
C SER A 163 5.02 10.70 8.71
N LYS A 164 5.15 11.44 9.83
CA LYS A 164 6.21 11.25 10.83
C LYS A 164 6.24 9.82 11.38
N THR A 165 5.08 9.26 11.73
CA THR A 165 4.99 7.89 12.28
C THR A 165 5.44 6.86 11.25
N ARG A 166 4.96 6.96 10.00
CA ARG A 166 5.37 6.04 8.93
C ARG A 166 6.86 6.14 8.63
N ARG A 167 7.39 7.37 8.60
CA ARG A 167 8.81 7.65 8.40
C ARG A 167 9.68 6.95 9.43
N ILE A 168 9.28 6.97 10.71
CA ILE A 168 10.00 6.28 11.79
C ILE A 168 10.01 4.77 11.57
N ILE A 169 8.86 4.16 11.27
CA ILE A 169 8.77 2.71 11.04
C ILE A 169 9.58 2.27 9.81
N ILE A 170 9.51 3.03 8.71
CA ILE A 170 10.35 2.76 7.53
C ILE A 170 11.83 2.96 7.85
N GLY A 171 12.18 3.95 8.68
CA GLY A 171 13.54 4.12 9.20
C GLY A 171 14.03 2.86 9.90
N PHE A 172 13.26 2.34 10.86
CA PHE A 172 13.59 1.08 11.53
C PHE A 172 13.70 -0.09 10.55
N ALA A 173 12.82 -0.17 9.54
CA ALA A 173 12.88 -1.22 8.54
C ALA A 173 14.16 -1.13 7.69
N LYS A 174 14.56 0.08 7.28
CA LYS A 174 15.78 0.36 6.51
C LYS A 174 17.05 -0.05 7.25
N PHE A 175 17.06 0.12 8.58
CA PHE A 175 18.15 -0.32 9.46
C PHE A 175 17.97 -1.74 10.01
N ASN A 176 17.00 -2.52 9.51
CA ASN A 176 16.71 -3.90 9.95
C ASN A 176 16.41 -4.05 11.45
N LEU A 177 15.87 -3.01 12.10
CA LEU A 177 15.54 -2.96 13.52
C LEU A 177 14.12 -3.52 13.77
N PHE A 178 13.99 -4.83 13.91
CA PHE A 178 12.68 -5.47 14.07
C PHE A 178 12.00 -5.21 15.43
N LEU A 179 12.76 -5.16 16.52
CA LEU A 179 12.19 -4.97 17.87
C LEU A 179 11.33 -3.69 18.00
N PRO A 180 11.82 -2.49 17.64
CA PRO A 180 11.01 -1.28 17.74
C PRO A 180 9.78 -1.31 16.81
N ILE A 181 9.88 -1.95 15.64
CA ILE A 181 8.72 -2.17 14.76
C ILE A 181 7.68 -3.04 15.46
N TYR A 182 8.08 -4.16 16.05
CA TYR A 182 7.19 -5.07 16.76
C TYR A 182 6.46 -4.37 17.92
N CYS A 183 7.18 -3.57 18.71
CA CYS A 183 6.59 -2.76 19.78
C CYS A 183 5.58 -1.74 19.23
N ALA A 184 5.93 -1.00 18.18
CA ALA A 184 5.04 0.01 17.59
C ALA A 184 3.77 -0.62 16.99
N CYS A 185 3.90 -1.75 16.28
CA CYS A 185 2.75 -2.49 15.75
C CYS A 185 1.84 -3.01 16.88
N SER A 186 2.42 -3.52 17.96
CA SER A 186 1.67 -4.01 19.13
C SER A 186 0.89 -2.88 19.81
N LEU A 187 1.50 -1.70 19.97
CA LEU A 187 0.82 -0.51 20.50
C LEU A 187 -0.32 -0.07 19.58
N ARG A 188 -0.08 -0.02 18.26
CA ARG A 188 -1.10 0.35 17.29
C ARG A 188 -2.29 -0.59 17.31
N TYR A 189 -2.07 -1.89 17.47
CA TYR A 189 -3.16 -2.86 17.60
C TYR A 189 -4.01 -2.63 18.85
N ARG A 190 -3.38 -2.30 19.99
CA ARG A 190 -4.12 -1.95 21.22
C ARG A 190 -4.95 -0.69 21.07
N GLN A 191 -4.48 0.32 20.34
CA GLN A 191 -5.24 1.54 20.05
C GLN A 191 -6.48 1.27 19.20
N LEU A 192 -6.43 0.28 18.31
CA LEU A 192 -7.50 -0.04 17.36
C LEU A 192 -8.59 -0.96 17.94
N LYS A 193 -8.39 -1.47 19.15
CA LYS A 193 -9.38 -2.26 19.93
C LYS A 193 -10.23 -1.40 20.86
N LYS A 194 -9.83 -0.15 21.09
CA LYS A 194 -10.65 0.85 21.78
C LYS A 194 -11.56 1.52 20.76
#